data_AF-A0A8S9FY47-F1
#
_entry.id   AF-A0A8S9FY47-F1
#
_cell.length_a   1.000
_cell.length_b   1.000
_cell.length_c   1.000
_cell.angle_alpha   90.00
_cell.angle_beta   90.00
_cell.angle_gamma   90.00
#
_symmetry.space_group_name_H-M   'P 1'
#
loop_
_entity.id
_entity.type
_entity.pdbx_description
1 polymer ?
#
loop_
_entity_poly.entity_id
_entity_poly.type
_entity_poly.pdbx_seq_one_letter_code
_entity_poly.pdbx_strand_id
1 'polypeptide(L)'
;MMLAGGGGGDPPCSPEKDTIVWVDIENCGVPSDLNSTELYGLIEQKLGEDGFNRGNLVVNVVVPFLDSYVPELGPNIKIWRARNYNTDKFIKEKINKWLDSNPAPHNVMVATGDDDFRTTFNRLRKEGHTTLMAYNTKSVSGHLLNIQLDSKWDWREFLSLPIRQLSKKEKCRLKSRLRAKAFRKKQRAKRRRRWMAIKSRWVGTRTRWR
;
A
#
# COMPACT_ATOMS: atom_id res chain seq x y z
N MET A 1 -6.51 9.66 60.73
CA MET A 1 -6.19 9.90 59.30
C MET A 1 -6.18 8.56 58.59
N MET A 2 -7.20 8.26 57.80
CA MET A 2 -7.21 7.08 56.92
C MET A 2 -6.98 7.57 55.50
N LEU A 3 -5.89 7.12 54.86
CA LEU A 3 -5.60 7.41 53.47
C LEU A 3 -6.44 6.45 52.61
N ALA A 4 -7.34 7.02 51.81
CA ALA A 4 -8.08 6.32 50.78
C ALA A 4 -7.10 5.85 49.69
N GLY A 5 -7.13 4.56 49.39
CA GLY A 5 -6.39 3.95 48.29
C GLY A 5 -6.92 4.47 46.96
N GLY A 6 -6.04 5.10 46.18
CA GLY A 6 -6.33 5.49 44.81
C GLY A 6 -6.41 4.25 43.92
N GLY A 7 -7.60 3.98 43.39
CA GLY A 7 -7.79 3.05 42.29
C GLY A 7 -7.11 3.59 41.05
N GLY A 8 -5.94 3.04 40.73
CA GLY A 8 -5.36 3.14 39.39
C GLY A 8 -6.25 2.36 38.44
N GLY A 9 -7.25 3.02 37.88
CA GLY A 9 -7.98 2.48 36.74
C GLY A 9 -6.99 2.34 35.59
N ASP A 10 -6.80 1.12 35.11
CA ASP A 10 -6.10 0.88 33.87
C ASP A 10 -6.66 1.81 32.79
N PRO A 11 -5.80 2.42 31.94
CA PRO A 11 -6.29 3.25 30.85
C PRO A 11 -7.28 2.44 30.01
N PRO A 12 -8.39 3.05 29.56
CA PRO A 12 -9.41 2.33 28.81
C PRO A 12 -8.74 1.62 27.62
N CYS A 13 -8.96 0.30 27.54
CA CYS A 13 -8.49 -0.53 26.45
C CYS A 13 -8.96 0.16 25.15
N SER A 14 -8.01 0.62 24.33
CA SER A 14 -8.35 1.34 23.11
C SER A 14 -9.29 0.47 22.27
N PRO A 15 -10.35 1.04 21.67
CA PRO A 15 -11.35 0.26 20.95
C PRO A 15 -10.68 -0.62 19.90
N GLU A 16 -11.14 -1.86 19.78
CA GLU A 16 -10.67 -2.79 18.76
C GLU A 16 -10.89 -2.16 17.38
N LYS A 17 -9.80 -1.98 16.63
CA LYS A 17 -9.83 -1.41 15.29
C LYS A 17 -9.62 -2.53 14.28
N ASP A 18 -10.53 -2.59 13.31
CA ASP A 18 -10.35 -3.41 12.12
C ASP A 18 -9.17 -2.89 11.29
N THR A 19 -8.50 -3.83 10.63
CA THR A 19 -7.30 -3.57 9.83
C THR A 19 -7.48 -4.04 8.41
N ILE A 20 -7.32 -3.11 7.47
CA ILE A 20 -7.33 -3.41 6.04
C ILE A 20 -5.94 -3.17 5.45
N VAL A 21 -5.42 -4.20 4.79
CA VAL A 21 -4.11 -4.19 4.13
C VAL A 21 -4.31 -4.22 2.62
N TRP A 22 -3.67 -3.31 1.90
CA TRP A 22 -3.60 -3.28 0.45
C TRP A 22 -2.16 -3.48 -0.01
N VAL A 23 -1.88 -4.61 -0.63
CA VAL A 23 -0.56 -4.97 -1.15
C VAL A 23 -0.52 -4.74 -2.64
N ASP A 24 0.30 -3.79 -3.08
CA ASP A 24 0.69 -3.68 -4.48
C ASP A 24 1.83 -4.67 -4.75
N ILE A 25 1.50 -5.84 -5.29
CA ILE A 25 2.46 -6.94 -5.49
C ILE A 25 3.59 -6.58 -6.47
N GLU A 26 3.40 -5.55 -7.32
CA GLU A 26 4.48 -5.07 -8.20
C GLU A 26 5.60 -4.41 -7.39
N ASN A 27 5.24 -3.71 -6.31
CA ASN A 27 6.14 -2.98 -5.43
C ASN A 27 6.62 -3.83 -4.24
N CYS A 28 5.67 -4.46 -3.55
CA CYS A 28 5.87 -5.28 -2.36
C CYS A 28 5.41 -6.71 -2.63
N GLY A 29 6.07 -7.36 -3.59
CA GLY A 29 5.77 -8.74 -3.96
C GLY A 29 6.21 -9.75 -2.89
N VAL A 30 5.76 -11.01 -3.04
CA VAL A 30 6.23 -12.12 -2.23
C VAL A 30 7.75 -12.28 -2.42
N PRO A 31 8.56 -12.23 -1.35
CA PRO A 31 9.99 -12.51 -1.43
C PRO A 31 10.24 -13.90 -2.02
N SER A 32 11.26 -14.04 -2.88
CA SER A 32 11.50 -15.29 -3.63
C SER A 32 11.94 -16.48 -2.78
N ASP A 33 12.35 -16.25 -1.54
CA ASP A 33 12.67 -17.25 -0.52
C ASP A 33 11.51 -17.57 0.42
N LEU A 34 10.37 -16.90 0.27
CA LEU A 34 9.20 -17.14 1.09
C LEU A 34 8.24 -18.07 0.34
N ASN A 35 7.67 -19.05 1.03
CA ASN A 35 6.52 -19.78 0.51
C ASN A 35 5.33 -18.81 0.45
N SER A 36 4.76 -18.61 -0.73
CA SER A 36 3.72 -17.60 -0.94
C SER A 36 2.44 -17.81 -0.11
N THR A 37 2.17 -19.04 0.33
CA THR A 37 1.04 -19.35 1.21
C THR A 37 1.22 -18.80 2.63
N GLU A 38 2.46 -18.59 3.08
CA GLU A 38 2.79 -18.08 4.43
C GLU A 38 2.64 -16.57 4.55
N LEU A 39 2.47 -15.85 3.43
CA LEU A 39 2.43 -14.38 3.40
C LEU A 39 1.39 -13.81 4.38
N TYR A 40 0.19 -14.41 4.45
CA TYR A 40 -0.87 -13.93 5.34
C TYR A 40 -0.45 -14.03 6.80
N GLY A 41 0.07 -15.19 7.22
CA GLY A 41 0.46 -15.42 8.61
C GLY A 41 1.54 -14.45 9.09
N LEU A 42 2.50 -14.10 8.23
CA LEU A 42 3.53 -13.11 8.56
C LEU A 42 2.96 -11.69 8.68
N ILE A 43 2.02 -11.30 7.80
CA ILE A 43 1.32 -10.00 7.90
C ILE A 43 0.51 -9.95 9.20
N GLU A 44 -0.25 -11.00 9.48
CA GLU A 44 -1.11 -11.12 10.66
C GLU A 44 -0.30 -11.06 11.95
N GLN A 45 0.77 -11.86 12.04
CA GLN A 45 1.67 -11.88 13.18
C GLN A 45 2.26 -10.50 13.44
N LYS A 46 2.85 -9.86 12.41
CA LYS A 46 3.52 -8.56 12.61
C LYS A 46 2.55 -7.47 13.05
N LEU A 47 1.36 -7.42 12.44
CA LEU A 47 0.34 -6.43 12.83
C LEU A 47 -0.24 -6.74 14.23
N GLY A 48 -0.29 -8.01 14.63
CA GLY A 48 -0.68 -8.41 15.99
C GLY A 48 0.33 -7.96 17.04
N GLU A 49 1.61 -8.24 16.81
CA GLU A 49 2.73 -7.83 17.68
C GLU A 49 2.79 -6.32 17.89
N ASP A 50 2.60 -5.55 16.81
CA ASP A 50 2.62 -4.08 16.86
C ASP A 50 1.27 -3.48 17.35
N GLY A 51 0.29 -4.32 17.70
CA GLY A 51 -0.99 -3.91 18.27
C GLY A 51 -2.00 -3.32 17.27
N PHE A 52 -1.73 -3.46 15.97
CA PHE A 52 -2.63 -3.03 14.90
C PHE A 52 -3.67 -4.09 14.54
N ASN A 53 -3.50 -5.36 14.90
CA ASN A 53 -4.46 -6.41 14.58
C ASN A 53 -5.25 -6.87 15.82
N ARG A 54 -6.15 -6.01 16.31
CA ARG A 54 -7.04 -6.32 17.45
C ARG A 54 -8.49 -6.61 17.05
N GLY A 55 -8.93 -6.09 15.90
CA GLY A 55 -10.22 -6.40 15.29
C GLY A 55 -10.08 -7.41 14.14
N ASN A 56 -10.89 -7.25 13.10
CA ASN A 56 -10.84 -8.08 11.90
C ASN A 56 -9.70 -7.68 10.95
N LEU A 57 -8.98 -8.66 10.40
CA LEU A 57 -7.91 -8.45 9.41
C LEU A 57 -8.35 -8.81 8.00
N VAL A 58 -8.35 -7.83 7.10
CA VAL A 58 -8.62 -8.04 5.67
C VAL A 58 -7.38 -7.72 4.84
N VAL A 59 -6.75 -8.75 4.27
CA VAL A 59 -5.60 -8.61 3.37
C VAL A 59 -6.03 -8.67 1.91
N ASN A 60 -5.78 -7.60 1.17
CA ASN A 60 -6.07 -7.46 -0.25
C ASN A 60 -4.75 -7.39 -1.04
N VAL A 61 -4.52 -8.34 -1.94
CA VAL A 61 -3.36 -8.31 -2.86
C VAL A 61 -3.83 -7.91 -4.24
N VAL A 62 -3.21 -6.89 -4.83
CA VAL A 62 -3.56 -6.39 -6.16
C VAL A 62 -2.48 -6.78 -7.16
N VAL A 63 -2.89 -7.47 -8.23
CA VAL A 63 -2.04 -7.90 -9.33
C VAL A 63 -2.33 -7.07 -10.60
N PRO A 64 -1.31 -6.75 -11.42
CA PRO A 64 -1.46 -5.80 -12.53
C PRO A 64 -2.21 -6.30 -13.77
N PHE A 65 -2.33 -7.62 -14.02
CA PHE A 65 -2.97 -8.17 -15.22
C PHE A 65 -3.92 -9.34 -14.89
N LEU A 66 -4.86 -9.61 -15.81
CA LEU A 66 -5.68 -10.82 -15.79
C LEU A 66 -4.81 -12.08 -15.89
N ASP A 67 -3.82 -12.08 -16.79
CA ASP A 67 -2.98 -13.26 -17.06
C ASP A 67 -1.61 -13.20 -16.38
N SER A 68 -1.39 -12.23 -15.49
CA SER A 68 -0.17 -12.24 -14.68
C SER A 68 -0.13 -13.48 -13.82
N TYR A 69 1.05 -14.11 -13.78
CA TYR A 69 1.37 -15.09 -12.76
C TYR A 69 1.09 -14.46 -11.39
N VAL A 70 0.16 -15.10 -10.68
CA VAL A 70 -0.10 -14.83 -9.27
C VAL A 70 0.44 -16.05 -8.55
N PRO A 71 1.39 -15.89 -7.62
CA PRO A 71 1.79 -17.02 -6.80
C PRO A 71 0.57 -17.55 -6.06
N GLU A 72 0.56 -18.84 -5.71
CA GLU A 72 -0.50 -19.40 -4.89
C GLU A 72 -0.45 -18.75 -3.51
N LEU A 73 -1.42 -17.88 -3.24
CA LEU A 73 -1.54 -17.17 -1.97
C LEU A 73 -2.52 -17.93 -1.09
N GLY A 74 -2.32 -17.85 0.23
CA GLY A 74 -3.20 -18.51 1.19
C GLY A 74 -4.67 -18.07 1.07
N PRO A 75 -5.62 -18.90 1.50
CA PRO A 75 -7.07 -18.68 1.29
C PRO A 75 -7.60 -17.41 1.96
N ASN A 76 -6.90 -16.90 2.97
CA ASN A 76 -7.28 -15.68 3.71
C ASN A 76 -6.91 -14.38 2.97
N ILE A 77 -6.27 -14.46 1.79
CA ILE A 77 -5.91 -13.30 0.98
C ILE A 77 -6.94 -13.09 -0.13
N LYS A 78 -7.51 -11.87 -0.19
CA LYS A 78 -8.37 -11.44 -1.29
C LYS A 78 -7.53 -10.95 -2.46
N ILE A 79 -7.56 -11.67 -3.57
CA ILE A 79 -6.79 -11.33 -4.78
C ILE A 79 -7.63 -10.47 -5.71
N TRP A 80 -7.10 -9.32 -6.10
CA TRP A 80 -7.73 -8.40 -7.06
C TRP A 80 -6.88 -8.24 -8.31
N ARG A 81 -7.53 -8.28 -9.48
CA ARG A 81 -6.85 -8.08 -10.78
C ARG A 81 -7.16 -6.70 -11.35
N ALA A 82 -6.14 -5.86 -11.53
CA ALA A 82 -6.28 -4.51 -12.07
C ALA A 82 -6.47 -4.55 -13.60
N ARG A 83 -7.72 -4.54 -14.08
CA ARG A 83 -8.07 -4.69 -15.52
C ARG A 83 -7.40 -3.70 -16.50
N ASN A 84 -6.94 -2.54 -16.03
CA ASN A 84 -6.43 -1.44 -16.87
C ASN A 84 -4.93 -1.14 -16.68
N TYR A 85 -4.13 -2.13 -16.29
CA TYR A 85 -2.67 -2.01 -16.15
C TYR A 85 -2.20 -0.98 -15.11
N ASN A 86 -3.07 -0.55 -14.20
CA ASN A 86 -2.77 0.48 -13.22
C ASN A 86 -3.22 0.03 -11.83
N THR A 87 -2.35 -0.73 -11.17
CA THR A 87 -2.54 -1.19 -9.78
C THR A 87 -2.72 -0.01 -8.84
N ASP A 88 -1.92 1.05 -8.99
CA ASP A 88 -2.03 2.26 -8.17
C ASP A 88 -3.43 2.86 -8.22
N LYS A 89 -3.95 3.09 -9.44
CA LYS A 89 -5.29 3.66 -9.63
C LYS A 89 -6.36 2.73 -9.05
N PHE A 90 -6.23 1.42 -9.27
CA PHE A 90 -7.18 0.44 -8.75
C PHE A 90 -7.22 0.44 -7.23
N ILE A 91 -6.08 0.38 -6.56
CA ILE A 91 -5.99 0.41 -5.09
C ILE A 91 -6.59 1.72 -4.57
N LYS A 92 -6.23 2.87 -5.16
CA LYS A 92 -6.78 4.17 -4.75
C LYS A 92 -8.30 4.24 -4.87
N GLU A 93 -8.85 3.78 -5.98
CA GLU A 93 -10.30 3.74 -6.18
C GLU A 93 -10.99 2.81 -5.17
N LYS A 94 -10.37 1.68 -4.84
CA LYS A 94 -10.90 0.75 -3.85
C LYS A 94 -10.85 1.30 -2.43
N ILE A 95 -9.74 1.91 -2.03
CA ILE A 95 -9.63 2.59 -0.73
C ILE A 95 -10.66 3.71 -0.64
N ASN A 96 -10.76 4.57 -1.68
CA ASN A 96 -11.73 5.66 -1.68
C ASN A 96 -13.17 5.17 -1.52
N LYS A 97 -13.57 4.12 -2.26
CA LYS A 97 -14.90 3.52 -2.13
C LYS A 97 -15.13 2.87 -0.76
N TRP A 98 -14.09 2.28 -0.19
CA TRP A 98 -14.16 1.66 1.14
C TRP A 98 -14.39 2.73 2.22
N LEU A 99 -13.72 3.89 2.12
CA LEU A 99 -13.90 5.00 3.05
C LEU A 99 -15.33 5.54 3.08
N ASP A 100 -16.05 5.50 1.95
CA ASP A 100 -17.44 5.96 1.88
C ASP A 100 -18.39 5.15 2.78
N SER A 101 -18.01 3.93 3.21
CA SER A 101 -18.82 3.05 4.05
C SER A 101 -18.17 2.65 5.38
N ASN A 102 -16.93 3.07 5.62
CA ASN A 102 -16.15 2.67 6.80
C ASN A 102 -15.57 3.93 7.45
N PRO A 103 -16.37 4.68 8.22
CA PRO A 103 -15.89 5.87 8.92
C PRO A 103 -14.80 5.51 9.93
N ALA A 104 -13.97 6.48 10.32
CA ALA A 104 -12.96 6.28 11.34
C ALA A 104 -13.54 5.81 12.69
N PRO A 105 -12.76 5.09 13.52
CA PRO A 105 -11.35 4.75 13.34
C PRO A 105 -11.10 3.34 12.80
N HIS A 106 -10.19 3.21 11.83
CA HIS A 106 -9.70 1.93 11.31
C HIS A 106 -8.19 2.03 11.03
N ASN A 107 -7.49 0.89 11.00
CA ASN A 107 -6.10 0.84 10.55
C ASN A 107 -6.06 0.52 9.05
N VAL A 108 -5.38 1.38 8.29
CA VAL A 108 -5.26 1.22 6.84
C VAL A 108 -3.79 1.12 6.47
N MET A 109 -3.38 -0.06 6.04
CA MET A 109 -2.03 -0.34 5.57
C MET A 109 -1.98 -0.37 4.04
N VAL A 110 -1.00 0.32 3.45
CA VAL A 110 -0.70 0.20 2.02
C VAL A 110 0.76 -0.21 1.84
N ALA A 111 0.98 -1.41 1.29
CA ALA A 111 2.31 -1.88 0.92
C ALA A 111 2.63 -1.45 -0.52
N THR A 112 3.42 -0.38 -0.66
CA THR A 112 3.69 0.27 -1.95
C THR A 112 5.04 0.99 -1.95
N GLY A 113 5.54 1.29 -3.16
CA GLY A 113 6.72 2.14 -3.35
C GLY A 113 6.45 3.41 -4.17
N ASP A 114 5.21 3.61 -4.67
CA ASP A 114 4.93 4.72 -5.58
C ASP A 114 4.48 5.99 -4.85
N ASP A 115 5.16 7.10 -5.15
CA ASP A 115 4.90 8.45 -4.60
C ASP A 115 3.46 8.91 -4.80
N ASP A 116 2.83 8.38 -5.85
CA ASP A 116 1.44 8.65 -6.20
C ASP A 116 0.48 8.31 -5.04
N PHE A 117 0.84 7.46 -4.07
CA PHE A 117 0.00 7.14 -2.90
C PHE A 117 -0.02 8.22 -1.81
N ARG A 118 0.81 9.26 -1.90
CA ARG A 118 0.84 10.36 -0.93
C ARG A 118 -0.53 10.99 -0.69
N THR A 119 -1.30 11.22 -1.76
CA THR A 119 -2.63 11.83 -1.63
C THR A 119 -3.61 10.93 -0.89
N THR A 120 -3.45 9.61 -1.02
CA THR A 120 -4.27 8.62 -0.30
C THR A 120 -3.96 8.64 1.19
N PHE A 121 -2.68 8.62 1.57
CA PHE A 121 -2.29 8.72 2.98
C PHE A 121 -2.74 10.02 3.64
N ASN A 122 -2.57 11.16 2.96
CA ASN A 122 -3.04 12.45 3.47
C ASN A 122 -4.56 12.45 3.71
N ARG A 123 -5.33 11.82 2.83
CA ARG A 123 -6.78 11.69 2.99
C ARG A 123 -7.14 10.82 4.19
N LEU A 124 -6.57 9.61 4.28
CA LEU A 124 -6.81 8.68 5.38
C LEU A 124 -6.55 9.32 6.75
N ARG A 125 -5.41 10.01 6.87
CA ARG A 125 -5.05 10.74 8.10
C ARG A 125 -6.03 11.88 8.40
N LYS A 126 -6.44 12.65 7.38
CA LYS A 126 -7.42 13.73 7.55
C LYS A 126 -8.78 13.20 8.03
N GLU A 127 -9.16 12.01 7.60
CA GLU A 127 -10.41 11.35 8.01
C GLU A 127 -10.30 10.64 9.37
N GLY A 128 -9.12 10.63 10.02
CA GLY A 128 -8.93 10.09 11.38
C GLY A 128 -8.56 8.61 11.44
N HIS A 129 -8.16 8.01 10.31
CA HIS A 129 -7.67 6.63 10.28
C HIS A 129 -6.19 6.54 10.68
N THR A 130 -5.81 5.41 11.27
CA THR A 130 -4.40 5.05 11.49
C THR A 130 -3.80 4.61 10.17
N THR A 131 -2.67 5.20 9.81
CA THR A 131 -2.02 5.06 8.51
C THR A 131 -0.73 4.28 8.62
N LEU A 132 -0.69 3.12 7.96
CA LEU A 132 0.42 2.18 8.02
C LEU A 132 1.01 1.99 6.61
N MET A 133 2.32 1.78 6.52
CA MET A 133 2.97 1.58 5.24
C MET A 133 4.09 0.56 5.33
N ALA A 134 4.11 -0.36 4.37
CA ALA A 134 5.33 -1.10 4.09
C ALA A 134 5.85 -0.76 2.69
N TYR A 135 7.16 -0.78 2.52
CA TYR A 135 7.80 -0.45 1.26
C TYR A 135 8.98 -1.35 0.98
N ASN A 136 9.24 -1.62 -0.29
CA ASN A 136 10.51 -2.22 -0.66
C ASN A 136 11.56 -1.11 -0.81
N THR A 137 12.58 -1.10 0.05
CA THR A 137 13.71 -0.14 0.02
C THR A 137 14.33 0.02 -1.37
N LYS A 138 14.27 -1.01 -2.22
CA LYS A 138 14.87 -1.00 -3.56
C LYS A 138 14.03 -0.27 -4.61
N SER A 139 12.77 0.05 -4.33
CA SER A 139 11.84 0.63 -5.30
C SER A 139 10.98 1.77 -4.76
N VAL A 140 11.15 2.16 -3.50
CA VAL A 140 10.39 3.24 -2.86
C VAL A 140 10.87 4.62 -3.31
N SER A 141 9.93 5.56 -3.47
CA SER A 141 10.23 6.99 -3.66
C SER A 141 10.68 7.64 -2.36
N GLY A 142 11.75 8.44 -2.38
CA GLY A 142 12.21 9.20 -1.20
C GLY A 142 11.14 10.17 -0.66
N HIS A 143 10.33 10.77 -1.54
CA HIS A 143 9.23 11.63 -1.10
C HIS A 143 8.17 10.89 -0.28
N LEU A 144 7.92 9.61 -0.60
CA LEU A 144 6.95 8.78 0.11
C LEU A 144 7.46 8.40 1.50
N LEU A 145 8.77 8.20 1.63
CA LEU A 145 9.43 7.99 2.93
C LEU A 145 9.35 9.22 3.83
N ASN A 146 9.28 10.43 3.28
CA ASN A 146 9.20 11.68 4.06
C ASN A 146 7.79 12.00 4.58
N ILE A 147 6.75 11.24 4.19
CA ILE A 147 5.38 11.47 4.68
C ILE A 147 5.30 11.10 6.17
N GLN A 148 4.61 11.86 6.99
CA GLN A 148 4.37 11.45 8.38
C GLN A 148 3.19 10.47 8.43
N LEU A 149 3.47 9.21 8.78
CA LEU A 149 2.53 8.12 8.99
C LEU A 149 2.69 7.57 10.40
N ASP A 150 1.69 6.82 10.89
CA ASP A 150 1.73 6.24 12.24
C ASP A 150 2.81 5.17 12.38
N SER A 151 3.03 4.37 11.34
CA SER A 151 4.16 3.43 11.29
C SER A 151 4.59 3.10 9.86
N LYS A 152 5.87 2.77 9.70
CA LYS A 152 6.48 2.39 8.43
C LYS A 152 7.53 1.31 8.59
N TRP A 153 7.61 0.41 7.61
CA TRP A 153 8.60 -0.67 7.61
C TRP A 153 9.16 -0.93 6.21
N ASP A 154 10.43 -1.36 6.13
CA ASP A 154 10.85 -2.11 4.94
C ASP A 154 10.03 -3.41 4.84
N TRP A 155 9.64 -3.80 3.64
CA TRP A 155 8.74 -4.93 3.43
C TRP A 155 9.32 -6.26 3.91
N ARG A 156 10.64 -6.43 3.82
CA ARG A 156 11.28 -7.67 4.26
C ARG A 156 11.41 -7.71 5.79
N GLU A 157 11.72 -6.56 6.39
CA GLU A 157 11.71 -6.37 7.84
C GLU A 157 10.31 -6.59 8.42
N PHE A 158 9.28 -6.04 7.77
CA PHE A 158 7.88 -6.23 8.15
C PHE A 158 7.48 -7.71 8.17
N LEU A 159 7.97 -8.50 7.23
CA LEU A 159 7.73 -9.95 7.19
C LEU A 159 8.66 -10.74 8.12
N SER A 160 9.43 -10.08 8.98
CA SER A 160 10.41 -10.70 9.89
C SER A 160 11.41 -11.62 9.18
N LEU A 161 11.75 -11.31 7.93
CA LEU A 161 12.66 -12.13 7.12
C LEU A 161 14.11 -11.66 7.25
N PRO A 162 15.09 -12.57 7.32
CA PRO A 162 16.50 -12.22 7.48
C PRO A 162 17.02 -11.42 6.28
N ILE A 163 17.92 -10.46 6.50
CA ILE A 163 18.48 -9.64 5.42
C ILE A 163 19.15 -10.54 4.36
N ARG A 164 18.64 -10.51 3.14
CA ARG A 164 19.18 -11.31 2.03
C ARG A 164 20.08 -10.49 1.11
N GLN A 165 21.31 -10.96 0.94
CA GLN A 165 22.19 -10.54 -0.14
C GLN A 165 21.69 -11.11 -1.48
N LEU A 166 21.43 -10.23 -2.45
CA LEU A 166 21.05 -10.67 -3.80
C LEU A 166 22.28 -11.19 -4.57
N SER A 167 22.11 -12.32 -5.27
CA SER A 167 23.10 -12.81 -6.24
C SER A 167 23.28 -11.83 -7.41
N LYS A 168 24.39 -11.97 -8.15
CA LYS A 168 24.66 -11.15 -9.35
C LYS A 168 23.53 -11.25 -10.39
N LYS A 169 22.98 -12.46 -10.57
CA LYS A 169 21.86 -12.73 -11.50
C LYS A 169 20.58 -12.01 -11.07
N GLU A 170 20.25 -12.05 -9.78
CA GLU A 170 19.07 -11.36 -9.24
C GLU A 170 19.23 -9.84 -9.27
N LYS A 171 20.41 -9.32 -8.93
CA LYS A 171 20.74 -7.89 -9.06
C LYS A 171 20.53 -7.41 -10.50
N CYS A 172 20.94 -8.20 -11.50
CA CYS A 172 20.71 -7.89 -12.91
C CYS A 172 19.21 -7.86 -13.26
N ARG A 173 18.46 -8.91 -12.87
CA ARG A 173 17.00 -8.97 -13.08
C ARG A 173 16.26 -7.79 -12.45
N LEU A 174 16.62 -7.42 -11.22
CA LEU A 174 16.05 -6.27 -10.52
C LEU A 174 16.33 -4.96 -11.26
N LYS A 175 17.58 -4.71 -11.67
CA LYS A 175 17.94 -3.52 -12.46
C LYS A 175 17.12 -3.44 -13.76
N SER A 176 16.96 -4.55 -14.47
CA SER A 176 16.14 -4.60 -15.70
C SER A 176 14.67 -4.30 -15.41
N ARG A 177 14.09 -4.83 -14.33
CA ARG A 177 12.72 -4.53 -13.90
C ARG A 177 12.53 -3.05 -13.57
N LEU A 178 13.43 -2.47 -12.78
CA LEU A 178 13.36 -1.05 -12.40
C LEU A 178 13.48 -0.13 -13.63
N ARG A 179 14.38 -0.44 -14.57
CA ARG A 179 14.50 0.28 -15.84
C ARG A 179 13.22 0.19 -16.67
N ALA A 180 12.65 -1.00 -16.79
CA ALA A 180 11.38 -1.19 -17.50
C ALA A 180 10.24 -0.40 -16.83
N LYS A 181 10.19 -0.37 -15.50
CA LYS A 181 9.20 0.41 -14.74
C LYS A 181 9.37 1.91 -14.98
N ALA A 182 10.59 2.43 -14.87
CA ALA A 182 10.89 3.84 -15.14
C ALA A 182 10.52 4.23 -16.59
N PHE A 183 10.83 3.36 -17.56
CA PHE A 183 10.43 3.55 -18.95
C PHE A 183 8.91 3.63 -19.12
N ARG A 184 8.15 2.69 -18.52
CA ARG A 184 6.67 2.73 -18.54
C ARG A 184 6.14 4.02 -17.92
N LYS A 185 6.69 4.47 -16.79
CA LYS A 185 6.29 5.72 -16.13
C LYS A 185 6.53 6.94 -17.04
N LYS A 186 7.68 7.00 -17.72
CA LYS A 186 7.99 8.04 -18.72
C LYS A 186 7.01 8.02 -19.90
N GLN A 187 6.65 6.85 -20.41
CA GLN A 187 5.65 6.72 -21.49
C GLN A 187 4.26 7.19 -21.05
N ARG A 188 3.82 6.83 -19.84
CA ARG A 188 2.56 7.31 -19.26
C ARG A 188 2.53 8.83 -19.12
N ALA A 189 3.61 9.44 -18.62
CA ALA A 189 3.74 10.89 -18.52
C ALA A 189 3.66 11.58 -19.90
N LYS A 190 4.34 11.03 -20.92
CA LYS A 190 4.28 11.53 -22.31
C LYS A 190 2.86 11.48 -22.88
N ARG A 191 2.15 10.36 -22.66
CA ARG A 191 0.74 10.21 -23.07
C ARG A 191 -0.18 11.22 -22.37
N ARG A 192 -0.02 11.42 -21.05
CA ARG A 192 -0.79 12.42 -20.28
C ARG A 192 -0.57 13.84 -20.80
N ARG A 193 0.69 14.24 -21.07
CA ARG A 193 1.00 15.57 -21.63
C ARG A 193 0.34 15.79 -23.00
N ARG A 194 0.44 14.80 -23.90
CA ARG A 194 -0.22 14.85 -25.21
C ARG A 194 -1.74 14.99 -25.09
N TRP A 195 -2.36 14.20 -24.21
CA TRP A 195 -3.80 14.25 -24.00
C TRP A 195 -4.26 15.60 -23.42
N MET A 196 -3.50 16.17 -22.47
CA MET A 196 -3.77 17.51 -21.93
C MET A 196 -3.66 18.60 -23.00
N ALA A 197 -2.65 18.55 -23.88
CA ALA A 197 -2.49 19.50 -24.98
C ALA A 197 -3.64 19.42 -26.01
N ILE A 198 -4.13 18.20 -26.29
CA ILE A 198 -5.33 18.02 -27.12
C ILE A 198 -6.54 18.63 -26.41
N LYS A 199 -6.76 18.28 -25.14
CA LYS A 199 -7.91 18.78 -24.36
C LYS A 199 -7.91 20.30 -24.26
N SER A 200 -6.77 20.95 -24.02
CA SER A 200 -6.68 22.42 -23.97
C SER A 200 -6.99 23.07 -25.31
N ARG A 201 -6.58 22.45 -26.42
CA ARG A 201 -6.92 22.93 -27.78
C ARG A 201 -8.43 22.86 -28.03
N TRP A 202 -9.09 21.77 -27.62
CA TRP A 202 -10.54 21.60 -27.73
C TRP A 202 -11.34 22.58 -26.84
N VAL A 203 -10.87 22.85 -25.62
CA VAL A 203 -11.50 23.83 -24.72
C VAL A 203 -11.33 25.26 -25.26
N GLY A 204 -10.14 25.62 -25.74
CA GLY A 204 -9.87 26.94 -26.32
C GLY A 204 -10.65 27.23 -27.61
N THR A 205 -10.92 26.21 -28.42
CA THR A 205 -11.83 26.36 -29.57
C THR A 205 -13.28 26.55 -29.14
N ARG A 206 -13.74 25.95 -28.03
CA ARG A 206 -15.14 26.09 -27.55
C ARG A 206 -15.43 27.46 -26.95
N THR A 207 -14.46 28.13 -26.36
CA THR A 207 -14.59 29.50 -25.83
C THR A 207 -14.51 30.59 -26.90
N ARG A 208 -14.11 30.26 -28.14
CA ARG A 208 -13.98 31.23 -29.24
C ARG A 208 -15.26 31.39 -30.08
N TRP A 209 -16.28 30.57 -29.82
CA TRP A 209 -17.58 30.57 -30.50
C TRP A 209 -18.74 30.80 -29.52
N ARG A 210 -18.50 31.62 -28.49
CA ARG A 210 -19.53 32.21 -27.63
C ARG A 210 -19.39 33.71 -27.61
#